data_AF-A0A927LXW5-F1
#
_entry.id   AF-A0A927LXW5-F1
#
_cell.length_a   1.000
_cell.length_b   1.000
_cell.length_c   1.000
_cell.angle_alpha   90.00
_cell.angle_beta   90.00
_cell.angle_gamma   90.00
#
_symmetry.space_group_name_H-M   'P 1'
#
loop_
_entity.id
_entity.type
_entity.pdbx_description
1 polymer ?
#
loop_
_entity_poly.entity_id
_entity_poly.type
_entity_poly.pdbx_seq_one_letter_code
_entity_poly.pdbx_strand_id
1 'polypeptide(L)' 'MNGSKVRWLLPNDTYIEKQVSNISELLLLLQMVNVVSYEAMSYKIARIEMILDDPIWIAIIFE' A
#
# COMPACT_ATOMS: atom_id res chain seq x y z
N MET A 1 -0.58 18.41 8.48
CA MET A 1 0.42 17.35 8.23
C MET A 1 0.14 16.78 6.86
N ASN A 2 1.08 16.90 5.91
CA ASN A 2 0.95 16.32 4.57
C ASN A 2 1.33 14.84 4.65
N GLY A 3 0.35 13.96 4.87
CA GLY A 3 0.58 12.52 4.82
C GLY A 3 0.86 12.03 3.40
N SER A 4 1.58 10.92 3.26
CA SER A 4 1.86 10.28 1.97
C SER A 4 0.61 9.59 1.44
N LYS A 5 0.37 9.69 0.13
CA LYS A 5 -0.70 8.93 -0.52
C LYS A 5 -0.20 7.51 -0.81
N VAL A 6 -0.99 6.53 -0.40
CA VAL A 6 -0.72 5.11 -0.62
C VAL A 6 -1.92 4.49 -1.34
N ARG A 7 -1.65 3.71 -2.38
CA ARG A 7 -2.65 2.91 -3.08
C ARG A 7 -2.39 1.43 -2.88
N TRP A 8 -3.43 0.75 -2.46
CA TRP A 8 -3.49 -0.68 -2.22
C TRP A 8 -4.15 -1.29 -3.45
N LEU A 9 -3.36 -1.85 -4.38
CA LEU A 9 -3.85 -2.41 -5.64
C LEU A 9 -4.25 -3.87 -5.42
N LEU A 10 -5.54 -4.14 -5.54
CA LEU A 10 -6.14 -5.46 -5.35
C LEU A 10 -6.07 -6.29 -6.64
N PRO A 11 -6.15 -7.64 -6.55
CA PRO A 11 -6.03 -8.52 -7.73
C PRO A 11 -7.14 -8.35 -8.78
N ASN A 12 -8.24 -7.70 -8.43
CA ASN A 12 -9.39 -7.45 -9.30
C ASN A 12 -9.31 -6.07 -10.01
N ASP A 13 -8.10 -5.52 -10.15
CA ASP A 13 -7.80 -4.21 -10.74
C ASP A 13 -8.45 -3.00 -10.02
N THR A 14 -8.97 -3.21 -8.81
CA THR A 14 -9.47 -2.12 -7.96
C THR A 14 -8.37 -1.64 -7.01
N TYR A 15 -8.55 -0.45 -6.44
CA TYR A 15 -7.60 0.08 -5.48
C TYR A 15 -8.27 0.81 -4.31
N ILE A 16 -7.56 0.85 -3.18
CA ILE A 16 -7.91 1.65 -2.02
C ILE A 16 -6.85 2.75 -1.88
N GLU A 17 -7.27 4.01 -1.92
CA GLU A 17 -6.39 5.15 -1.65
C GLU A 17 -6.51 5.56 -0.17
N LYS A 18 -5.38 5.65 0.52
CA LYS A 18 -5.30 6.11 1.91
C LYS A 18 -4.19 7.14 2.05
N GLN A 19 -4.41 8.10 2.93
CA GLN A 19 -3.37 9.00 3.38
C GLN A 19 -2.75 8.46 4.66
N VAL A 20 -1.43 8.26 4.64
CA VAL A 20 -0.66 7.68 5.74
C VAL A 20 0.25 8.76 6.32
N SER A 21 0.16 8.95 7.63
CA SER A 21 0.94 9.97 8.35
C SER A 21 2.42 9.61 8.48
N ASN A 22 2.75 8.32 8.60
CA ASN A 22 4.12 7.82 8.73
C ASN A 22 4.38 6.68 7.73
N ILE A 23 4.89 7.03 6.56
CA ILE A 23 5.09 6.06 5.49
C ILE A 23 6.24 5.09 5.79
N SER A 24 7.29 5.56 6.46
CA SER A 24 8.46 4.74 6.80
C SER A 24 8.09 3.60 7.74
N GLU A 25 7.25 3.87 8.75
CA GLU A 25 6.74 2.86 9.67
C GLU A 25 5.86 1.83 8.96
N LEU A 26 4.95 2.28 8.07
CA LEU A 26 4.15 1.37 7.28
C LEU A 26 5.01 0.43 6.43
N LEU A 27 6.01 0.97 5.72
CA LEU A 27 6.89 0.18 4.88
C LEU A 27 7.70 -0.86 5.68
N LEU A 28 8.16 -0.48 6.88
CA LEU A 28 8.85 -1.42 7.78
C LEU A 28 7.91 -2.56 8.22
N LEU A 29 6.68 -2.24 8.61
CA LEU A 29 5.69 -3.24 9.00
C LEU A 29 5.38 -4.21 7.84
N LEU A 30 5.21 -3.69 6.63
CA LEU A 30 4.95 -4.49 5.43
C LEU A 30 6.14 -5.38 5.00
N GLN A 31 7.36 -5.07 5.44
CA GLN A 31 8.50 -5.97 5.27
C GLN A 31 8.48 -7.13 6.28
N MET A 32 7.85 -6.93 7.44
CA MET A 32 7.73 -7.95 8.48
C MET A 32 6.53 -8.87 8.27
N VAL A 33 5.48 -8.39 7.59
CA VAL A 33 4.27 -9.18 7.30
C VAL A 33 4.13 -9.38 5.79
N ASN A 34 4.06 -10.64 5.35
CA ASN A 34 3.84 -10.95 3.93
C ASN A 34 2.35 -11.03 3.54
N VAL A 35 1.44 -10.91 4.52
CA VAL A 35 -0.01 -10.98 4.35
C VAL A 35 -0.67 -9.84 5.10
N VAL A 36 -1.64 -9.19 4.46
CA VAL A 36 -2.52 -8.19 5.07
C VAL A 36 -3.97 -8.59 4.89
N SER A 37 -4.84 -8.19 5.80
CA SER A 37 -6.27 -8.49 5.71
C SER A 37 -7.09 -7.21 5.51
N TYR A 38 -8.01 -7.24 4.55
CA TYR A 38 -8.94 -6.17 4.25
C TYR A 38 -10.30 -6.76 3.85
N GLU A 39 -11.40 -6.23 4.39
CA GLU A 39 -12.77 -6.71 4.14
C GLU A 39 -12.94 -8.23 4.23
N ALA A 40 -12.40 -8.82 5.30
CA ALA A 40 -12.41 -10.26 5.57
C ALA A 40 -11.68 -11.14 4.53
N MET A 41 -10.96 -10.53 3.59
CA MET A 41 -10.07 -11.20 2.64
C MET A 41 -8.61 -10.99 3.06
N SER A 42 -7.79 -12.01 2.89
CA SER A 42 -6.36 -11.94 3.12
C SER A 42 -5.62 -11.89 1.79
N TYR A 43 -4.68 -10.95 1.70
CA TYR A 43 -3.93 -10.64 0.50
C TYR A 43 -2.45 -10.78 0.80
N LYS A 44 -1.70 -11.42 -0.10
CA LYS A 44 -0.24 -11.44 -0.01
C LYS A 44 0.32 -10.19 -0.68
N ILE A 45 1.38 -9.63 -0.10
CA ILE A 45 2.10 -8.52 -0.72
C ILE A 45 2.97 -9.08 -1.84
N ALA A 46 2.62 -8.78 -3.08
CA ALA A 46 3.40 -9.17 -4.25
C ALA A 46 4.58 -8.20 -4.48
N ARG A 47 4.32 -6.89 -4.41
CA ARG A 47 5.36 -5.86 -4.57
C ARG A 47 4.97 -4.52 -3.96
N ILE A 48 5.97 -3.69 -3.69
CA ILE A 48 5.81 -2.30 -3.24
C ILE A 48 6.60 -1.41 -4.20
N GLU A 49 5.96 -0.38 -4.76
CA GLU A 49 6.55 0.51 -5.76
C GLU A 49 6.35 1.98 -5.36
N MET A 50 7.34 2.82 -5.67
CA MET A 50 7.21 4.28 -5.56
C MET A 50 6.93 4.84 -6.95
N ILE A 51 5.82 5.57 -7.09
CA ILE A 51 5.39 6.17 -8.35
C ILE A 51 5.68 7.66 -8.30
N LEU A 52 6.58 8.10 -9.18
CA LEU A 52 7.13 9.46 -9.22
C LEU A 52 6.27 10.44 -10.05
N ASP A 53 4.95 10.23 -10.09
CA ASP A 53 4.00 11.17 -10.72
C ASP A 53 3.74 12.39 -9.82
N ASP A 54 3.02 13.40 -10.32
CA ASP A 54 2.54 14.52 -9.50
C ASP A 54 1.06 14.29 -9.10
N PRO A 55 0.75 14.01 -7.82
CA PRO A 55 1.64 13.92 -6.66
C PRO A 55 2.28 12.53 -6.50
N ILE A 56 3.48 12.47 -5.89
CA ILE A 56 4.19 11.20 -5.64
C ILE A 56 3.36 10.31 -4.72
N TRP A 57 3.28 9.01 -5.02
CA TRP A 57 2.53 8.03 -4.22
C TRP A 57 3.22 6.67 -4.16
N ILE A 58 2.82 5.85 -3.18
CA ILE A 58 3.32 4.47 -3.00
C ILE A 58 2.24 3.48 -3.39
N ALA A 59 2.57 2.53 -4.26
CA ALA A 59 1.73 1.39 -4.60
C ALA A 59 2.11 0.19 -3.75
N ILE A 60 1.14 -0.45 -3.09
CA ILE A 60 1.28 -1.77 -2.48
C ILE A 60 0.39 -2.70 -3.29
N ILE A 61 0.99 -3.73 -3.88
CA ILE A 61 0.33 -4.57 -4.89
C ILE A 61 0.14 -5.95 -4.30
N PHE A 62 -1.08 -6.45 -4.42
CA PHE A 62 -1.51 -7.68 -3.77
C PHE A 62 -1.75 -8.83 -4.76
N GLU A 63 -1.62 -10.07 -4.27
CA GLU A 63 -2.05 -11.32 -4.89
C GLU A 63 -2.99 -12.12 -3.97
#